data_AF-A0A521I7A7-F1
#
_entry.id   AF-A0A521I7A7-F1
#
_cell.length_a   1.000
_cell.length_b   1.000
_cell.length_c   1.000
_cell.angle_alpha   90.00
_cell.angle_beta   90.00
_cell.angle_gamma   90.00
#
_symmetry.space_group_name_H-M   'P 1'
#
loop_
_entity.id
_entity.type
_entity.pdbx_description
1 polymer ?
#
loop_
_entity_poly.entity_id
_entity_poly.type
_entity_poly.pdbx_seq_one_letter_code
_entity_poly.pdbx_strand_id
1 'polypeptide(L)'
;HVEYDNTDRYQALIFEQGHIAQIEGVGLAKGAQNPAAAKAFIDFMLSDEAQSVLPLTQWMYPVSKTVALPDSFRAAPAASTMLAVPSSKVSAAVEQVISVLAK
;
A
#
# COMPACT_ATOMS: atom_id res chain seq x y z
N HIS A 1 3.36 4.24 16.34
CA HIS A 1 3.38 3.99 17.79
C HIS A 1 4.65 3.29 18.26
N VAL A 2 4.97 2.08 17.78
CA VAL A 2 6.19 1.39 18.24
C VAL A 2 7.48 2.11 17.80
N GLU A 3 7.57 2.59 16.56
CA GLU A 3 8.78 3.26 16.04
C GLU A 3 9.11 4.59 16.74
N TYR A 4 8.14 5.51 16.83
CA TYR A 4 8.40 6.89 17.26
C TYR A 4 7.90 7.22 18.67
N ASP A 5 6.82 6.56 19.13
CA ASP A 5 6.23 6.81 20.45
C ASP A 5 6.72 5.79 21.50
N ASN A 6 7.48 4.77 21.08
CA ASN A 6 8.00 3.69 21.92
C ASN A 6 6.91 3.00 22.78
N THR A 7 5.71 2.81 22.22
CA THR A 7 4.60 2.15 22.90
C THR A 7 3.92 1.09 22.03
N ASP A 8 3.52 0.00 22.68
CA ASP A 8 2.74 -1.11 22.14
C ASP A 8 1.25 -1.05 22.56
N ARG A 9 0.84 0.04 23.22
CA ARG A 9 -0.55 0.26 23.68
C ARG A 9 -1.58 0.10 22.56
N TYR A 10 -1.20 0.44 21.33
CA TYR A 10 -2.07 0.40 20.16
C TYR A 10 -1.67 -0.77 19.28
N GLN A 11 -2.65 -1.59 18.92
CA GLN A 11 -2.45 -2.82 18.18
C GLN A 11 -3.42 -2.91 17.00
N ALA A 12 -2.93 -3.46 15.88
CA ALA A 12 -3.77 -3.75 14.73
C ALA A 12 -4.67 -4.96 15.04
N LEU A 13 -5.96 -4.84 14.73
CA LEU A 13 -6.89 -5.97 14.82
C LEU A 13 -6.69 -6.90 13.62
N ILE A 14 -6.52 -8.20 13.90
CA ILE A 14 -6.42 -9.23 12.87
C ILE A 14 -7.76 -9.95 12.76
N PHE A 15 -8.36 -9.90 11.58
CA PHE A 15 -9.65 -10.51 11.31
C PHE A 15 -9.45 -11.89 10.68
N GLU A 16 -10.20 -12.89 11.15
CA GLU A 16 -10.12 -14.27 10.64
C GLU A 16 -10.46 -14.37 9.15
N GLN A 17 -11.33 -13.49 8.66
CA GLN A 17 -11.74 -13.42 7.26
C GLN A 17 -10.65 -12.84 6.34
N GLY A 18 -9.60 -12.24 6.91
CA GLY A 18 -8.56 -11.53 6.18
C GLY A 18 -8.74 -10.02 6.15
N HIS A 19 -7.74 -9.34 5.59
CA HIS A 19 -7.72 -7.88 5.44
C HIS A 19 -7.75 -7.49 3.97
N ILE A 20 -8.39 -6.38 3.64
CA ILE A 20 -8.31 -5.81 2.30
C ILE A 20 -6.91 -5.23 2.08
N ALA A 21 -6.23 -5.66 1.01
CA ALA A 21 -4.99 -5.04 0.59
C ALA A 21 -5.29 -3.74 -0.15
N GLN A 22 -4.72 -2.63 0.31
CA GLN A 22 -4.58 -1.44 -0.51
C GLN A 22 -3.23 -1.49 -1.22
N ILE A 23 -3.25 -1.38 -2.54
CA ILE A 23 -2.04 -1.34 -3.37
C ILE A 23 -1.90 0.08 -3.90
N GLU A 24 -0.77 0.71 -3.60
CA GLU A 24 -0.40 2.01 -4.17
C GLU A 24 0.51 1.79 -5.38
N GLY A 25 0.05 2.25 -6.53
CA GLY A 25 0.74 2.08 -7.81
C GLY A 25 1.22 3.41 -8.38
N VAL A 26 2.31 3.36 -9.14
CA VAL A 26 2.75 4.46 -10.00
C VAL A 26 2.53 4.08 -11.47
N GLY A 27 2.04 5.02 -12.26
CA GLY A 27 1.71 4.80 -13.67
C GLY A 27 2.23 5.91 -14.57
N LEU A 28 2.60 5.54 -15.80
CA LEU A 28 2.97 6.50 -16.84
C LEU A 28 1.70 7.03 -17.51
N ALA A 29 1.46 8.34 -17.43
CA ALA A 29 0.31 8.97 -18.04
C ALA A 29 0.39 8.96 -19.58
N LYS A 30 -0.74 8.72 -20.25
CA LYS A 30 -0.84 8.80 -21.71
C LYS A 30 -0.51 10.24 -22.17
N GLY A 31 0.41 10.37 -23.11
CA GLY A 31 0.84 11.67 -23.64
C GLY A 31 1.88 12.40 -22.77
N ALA A 32 2.51 11.72 -21.81
CA ALA A 32 3.62 12.29 -21.04
C ALA A 32 4.70 12.84 -21.98
N GLN A 33 5.11 14.10 -21.75
CA GLN A 33 6.08 14.81 -22.60
C GLN A 33 7.48 14.18 -22.55
N ASN A 34 7.82 13.51 -21.44
CA ASN A 34 9.08 12.79 -21.29
C ASN A 34 8.84 11.35 -20.80
N PRO A 35 8.48 10.41 -21.70
CA PRO A 35 8.17 9.04 -21.31
C PRO A 35 9.41 8.26 -20.87
N ALA A 36 10.61 8.64 -21.34
CA ALA A 36 11.86 7.99 -20.93
C ALA A 36 12.18 8.28 -19.46
N ALA A 37 12.13 9.56 -19.04
CA ALA A 37 12.33 9.92 -17.64
C ALA A 37 11.23 9.34 -16.73
N ALA A 38 9.97 9.31 -17.19
CA ALA A 38 8.88 8.71 -16.43
C ALA A 38 9.12 7.21 -16.17
N LYS A 39 9.60 6.45 -17.16
CA LYS A 39 9.99 5.05 -16.97
C LYS A 39 11.15 4.91 -15.99
N ALA A 40 12.20 5.72 -16.15
CA ALA A 40 13.34 5.71 -15.23
C ALA A 40 12.93 6.00 -13.77
N PHE A 41 11.95 6.88 -13.56
CA PHE A 41 11.40 7.14 -12.23
C PHE A 41 10.60 5.94 -11.68
N ILE A 42 9.81 5.26 -12.52
CA ILE A 42 9.12 4.02 -12.12
C ILE A 42 10.14 2.94 -11.75
N ASP A 43 11.20 2.77 -12.55
CA ASP A 43 12.28 1.82 -12.26
C ASP A 43 12.98 2.16 -10.94
N PHE A 44 13.24 3.45 -10.67
CA PHE A 44 13.75 3.91 -9.38
C PHE A 44 12.78 3.57 -8.23
N MET A 45 11.49 3.88 -8.36
CA MET A 45 10.49 3.57 -7.32
C MET A 45 10.40 2.06 -7.01
N LEU A 46 10.68 1.20 -7.98
CA LEU A 46 10.71 -0.27 -7.81
C LEU A 46 12.04 -0.80 -7.27
N SER A 47 13.10 0.02 -7.22
CA SER A 47 14.41 -0.37 -6.71
C SER A 47 14.38 -0.60 -5.20
N ASP A 48 15.31 -1.42 -4.70
CA ASP A 48 15.46 -1.66 -3.26
C ASP A 48 15.79 -0.38 -2.49
N GLU A 49 16.49 0.57 -3.10
CA GLU A 49 16.81 1.87 -2.49
C GLU A 49 15.53 2.64 -2.18
N ALA A 50 14.66 2.86 -3.17
CA ALA A 50 13.40 3.55 -2.96
C ALA A 50 12.45 2.74 -2.07
N GLN A 51 12.39 1.42 -2.26
CA GLN A 51 11.53 0.53 -1.46
C GLN A 51 11.94 0.49 0.02
N SER A 52 13.23 0.68 0.34
CA SER A 52 13.72 0.66 1.73
C SER A 52 13.20 1.79 2.61
N VAL A 53 12.82 2.93 2.03
CA VAL A 53 12.33 4.09 2.79
C VAL A 53 10.81 4.09 2.99
N LEU A 54 10.06 3.35 2.16
CA LEU A 54 8.60 3.32 2.21
C LEU A 54 8.01 2.84 3.55
N PRO A 55 8.59 1.84 4.25
CA PRO A 55 8.07 1.38 5.55
C PRO A 55 7.90 2.48 6.58
N LEU A 56 8.83 3.44 6.65
CA LEU A 56 8.83 4.49 7.68
C LEU A 56 8.34 5.85 7.19
N THR A 57 8.24 6.04 5.88
CA THR A 57 7.76 7.30 5.29
C THR A 57 6.29 7.24 4.90
N GLN A 58 5.77 6.07 4.57
CA GLN A 58 4.38 5.86 4.14
C GLN A 58 3.64 4.77 4.95
N TRP A 59 4.32 4.12 5.91
CA TRP A 59 3.73 3.07 6.76
C TRP A 59 3.14 1.90 5.96
N MET A 60 3.86 1.50 4.91
CA MET A 60 3.45 0.44 3.99
C MET A 60 4.48 -0.69 3.90
N TYR A 61 4.02 -1.87 3.51
CA TYR A 61 4.91 -2.95 3.11
C TYR A 61 5.49 -2.69 1.72
N PRO A 62 6.82 -2.83 1.53
CA PRO A 62 7.43 -2.69 0.21
C PRO A 62 7.03 -3.87 -0.68
N VAL A 63 6.99 -3.65 -1.99
CA VAL A 63 6.80 -4.72 -2.97
C VAL A 63 8.08 -5.54 -3.18
N SER A 64 9.24 -4.91 -2.94
CA SER A 64 10.51 -5.63 -2.99
C SER A 64 10.60 -6.66 -1.87
N LYS A 65 11.00 -7.88 -2.23
CA LYS A 65 11.13 -9.02 -1.31
C LYS A 65 12.48 -9.06 -0.59
N THR A 66 13.44 -8.24 -1.01
CA THR A 66 14.81 -8.20 -0.48
C THR A 66 15.00 -7.11 0.57
N VAL A 67 14.12 -6.11 0.60
CA VAL A 67 14.14 -5.04 1.59
C VAL A 67 13.81 -5.60 2.98
N ALA A 68 14.71 -5.38 3.94
CA ALA A 68 14.47 -5.68 5.34
C ALA A 68 13.48 -4.67 5.92
N LEU A 69 12.50 -5.17 6.67
CA LEU A 69 11.56 -4.31 7.38
C LEU A 69 12.19 -3.77 8.67
N PRO A 70 11.89 -2.53 9.06
CA PRO A 70 12.24 -2.00 10.38
C PRO A 70 11.67 -2.87 11.50
N ASP A 71 12.37 -2.96 12.64
CA ASP A 71 11.96 -3.79 13.77
C ASP A 71 10.53 -3.47 14.27
N SER A 72 10.06 -2.22 14.12
CA SER A 72 8.72 -1.82 14.52
C SER A 72 7.60 -2.55 13.77
N PHE A 73 7.86 -3.08 12.57
CA PHE A 73 6.89 -3.84 11.79
C PHE A 73 6.53 -5.19 12.44
N ARG A 74 7.29 -5.66 13.44
CA ARG A 74 6.88 -6.79 14.29
C ARG A 74 5.51 -6.59 14.96
N ALA A 75 5.12 -5.32 15.17
CA ALA A 75 3.85 -4.93 15.78
C ALA A 75 2.75 -4.60 14.75
N ALA A 76 3.04 -4.76 13.46
CA ALA A 76 2.10 -4.53 12.36
C ALA A 76 1.76 -5.84 11.62
N PRO A 77 1.32 -6.92 12.30
CA PRO A 77 1.19 -8.23 11.68
C PRO A 77 0.30 -8.20 10.43
N ALA A 78 0.76 -8.86 9.37
CA ALA A 78 -0.05 -9.08 8.18
C ALA A 78 -1.16 -10.09 8.48
N ALA A 79 -2.36 -9.86 7.94
CA ALA A 79 -3.42 -10.85 8.01
C ALA A 79 -3.02 -12.13 7.24
N SER A 80 -3.53 -13.27 7.70
CA SER A 80 -3.30 -14.58 7.05
C SER A 80 -3.85 -14.64 5.62
N THR A 81 -4.86 -13.83 5.33
CA THR A 81 -5.51 -13.73 4.02
C THR A 81 -5.57 -12.27 3.61
N MET A 82 -4.99 -11.94 2.46
CA MET A 82 -5.19 -10.64 1.82
C MET A 82 -6.35 -10.75 0.83
N LEU A 83 -7.42 -10.04 1.13
CA LEU A 83 -8.60 -9.92 0.29
C LEU A 83 -8.32 -8.93 -0.85
N ALA A 84 -8.53 -9.38 -2.08
CA ALA A 84 -8.48 -8.55 -3.27
C ALA A 84 -9.88 -8.48 -3.88
N VAL A 85 -10.35 -7.26 -4.16
CA VAL A 85 -11.58 -7.04 -4.91
C VAL A 85 -11.20 -6.75 -6.36
N PRO A 86 -11.75 -7.47 -7.36
CA PRO A 86 -11.49 -7.17 -8.76
C PRO A 86 -11.85 -5.71 -9.08
N SER A 87 -10.97 -5.01 -9.81
CA SER A 87 -11.17 -3.60 -10.15
C SER A 87 -12.51 -3.35 -10.86
N SER A 88 -12.96 -4.27 -11.70
CA SER A 88 -14.27 -4.20 -12.36
C SER A 88 -15.45 -4.17 -11.38
N LYS A 89 -15.36 -4.92 -10.27
CA LYS A 89 -16.38 -4.89 -9.21
C LYS A 89 -16.32 -3.61 -8.41
N VAL A 90 -15.11 -3.08 -8.14
CA VAL A 90 -14.94 -1.79 -7.45
C VAL A 90 -15.58 -0.67 -8.28
N SER A 91 -15.27 -0.56 -9.57
CA SER A 91 -15.82 0.49 -10.44
C SER A 91 -17.35 0.46 -10.50
N ALA A 92 -17.95 -0.73 -10.62
CA ALA A 92 -19.41 -0.87 -10.62
C ALA A 92 -20.06 -0.47 -9.28
N ALA A 93 -19.35 -0.66 -8.16
CA ALA A 93 -19.85 -0.32 -6.83
C ALA A 93 -19.79 1.19 -6.54
N VAL A 94 -18.85 1.94 -7.14
CA VAL A 94 -18.65 3.37 -6.85
C VAL A 94 -19.93 4.18 -7.05
N GLU A 95 -20.61 4.02 -8.19
CA GLU A 95 -21.84 4.76 -8.49
C GLU A 95 -22.95 4.45 -7.48
N GLN A 96 -23.08 3.18 -7.08
CA GLN A 96 -24.07 2.74 -6.11
C GLN A 96 -23.79 3.30 -4.71
N VAL A 97 -22.53 3.26 -4.27
CA VAL A 97 -22.11 3.81 -2.97
C VAL A 97 -22.34 5.31 -2.90
N ILE A 98 -21.96 6.07 -3.94
CA ILE A 98 -22.21 7.52 -4.01
C ILE A 98 -23.70 7.82 -3.90
N SER A 99 -24.54 7.07 -4.62
CA SER A 99 -26.01 7.25 -4.58
C SER A 99 -26.61 7.01 -3.19
N VAL A 100 -26.07 6.04 -2.43
CA VAL A 100 -26.50 5.76 -1.05
C VAL A 100 -26.05 6.86 -0.10
N LEU A 101 -24.81 7.32 -0.22
CA LEU A 101 -24.20 8.31 0.68
C LEU A 101 -24.66 9.76 0.44
N ALA A 102 -25.18 10.06 -0.75
CA ALA A 102 -25.67 11.39 -1.11
C ALA A 102 -27.09 11.71 -0.60
N LYS A 103 -27.71 10.79 0.16
CA LYS A 103 -29.01 10.98 0.83
C LYS A 103 -28.80 11.34 2.30
#